data_AF-A0A7W7T968-F1
#
_entry.id   AF-A0A7W7T968-F1
#
_cell.length_a   1.000
_cell.length_b   1.000
_cell.length_c   1.000
_cell.angle_alpha   90.00
_cell.angle_beta   90.00
_cell.angle_gamma   90.00
#
_symmetry.space_group_name_H-M   'P 1'
#
loop_
_entity.id
_entity.type
_entity.pdbx_description
1 polymer ?
#
loop_
_entity_poly.entity_id
_entity_poly.type
_entity_poly.pdbx_seq_one_letter_code
_entity_poly.pdbx_strand_id
1 'polypeptide(L)'
;MSGSDQARPDQNRADQARADRNQPGPAGPDRSRFEVARAQSPADAKDTERITVPTGAQAESPAEAPAERAMPRRIEPRAEDHAVAVTPKKKGRKRKVLGVVAAVVVLGAGTAFAGVGLDWFAGPPTPTTAAPAPPADIAFALRGVGTDAPAPSAAGVAAVVSGPAASAALAPLSGRVVDPASGTTLWEQGQGSAYTPASTIKILTSAAALLSLDHTAQFSTKVVRGAEPGTVVLVGGGDPTLTALPAGQRSMYPGAPTIDDLVAQVRKTGPVTKVLYDTSRYTGDGFAPGWDPADVAAGYVTPISPLIMDGGRTDPKAVDPPRHAAPAETVAQTFAQRLGVTAVATGPAPANAEVLGEVKSQPVDRLVENLMQVSDNVLAETMAREVAIATGAEPSFAGAAQAVVKVLTDNGFDLTGGTVVDGSGLSPNDKIPARLLADVLVAAASPNPTAPKTAKLRPLLTALPVAGGSGTLAGRYGESIGKGWLRAKTGTLTGVNSLAGVVVDKDGRLLVFAFMSLSTLPNADVRQALDVLAASLRSCGCS
;
A
#
# COMPACT_ATOMS: atom_id res chain seq x y z
N MET A 1 -18.35 20.51 -66.38
CA MET A 1 -19.19 19.32 -66.64
C MET A 1 -19.82 18.97 -65.28
N SER A 2 -20.89 19.66 -64.87
CA SER A 2 -22.32 19.26 -64.97
C SER A 2 -22.56 17.85 -64.40
N GLY A 3 -23.41 17.59 -63.41
CA GLY A 3 -24.43 18.35 -62.69
C GLY A 3 -25.19 17.38 -61.76
N SER A 4 -25.82 17.92 -60.72
CA SER A 4 -26.71 17.29 -59.73
C SER A 4 -27.97 16.65 -60.34
N ASP A 5 -28.64 15.71 -59.66
CA ASP A 5 -29.85 15.99 -58.86
C ASP A 5 -30.70 14.77 -58.43
N GLN A 6 -31.48 15.03 -57.38
CA GLN A 6 -32.40 14.19 -56.61
C GLN A 6 -33.69 13.78 -57.36
N ALA A 7 -34.41 12.78 -56.82
CA ALA A 7 -35.88 12.83 -56.67
C ALA A 7 -36.42 11.79 -55.65
N ARG A 8 -37.18 12.27 -54.66
CA ARG A 8 -38.26 11.53 -53.95
C ARG A 8 -39.57 11.65 -54.76
N PRO A 9 -40.65 10.91 -54.40
CA PRO A 9 -41.71 11.52 -53.57
C PRO A 9 -42.41 10.54 -52.57
N ASP A 10 -42.79 11.04 -51.38
CA ASP A 10 -44.15 11.25 -50.79
C ASP A 10 -44.95 9.97 -50.41
N GLN A 11 -45.18 9.68 -49.12
CA GLN A 11 -46.20 10.20 -48.16
C GLN A 11 -47.68 9.91 -48.51
N ASN A 12 -48.32 9.08 -47.67
CA ASN A 12 -49.73 9.12 -47.25
C ASN A 12 -49.83 8.37 -45.90
N ARG A 13 -50.10 9.02 -44.75
CA ARG A 13 -51.41 9.30 -44.11
C ARG A 13 -52.39 8.12 -44.20
N ALA A 14 -53.22 7.75 -43.22
CA ALA A 14 -53.46 8.00 -41.79
C ALA A 14 -54.81 7.28 -41.49
N ASP A 15 -55.20 7.21 -40.21
CA ASP A 15 -56.54 6.84 -39.66
C ASP A 15 -56.79 5.34 -39.36
N GLN A 16 -56.79 4.92 -38.08
CA GLN A 16 -57.87 4.97 -37.05
C GLN A 16 -59.01 3.96 -37.35
N ALA A 17 -59.63 3.20 -36.43
CA ALA A 17 -59.50 2.87 -35.01
C ALA A 17 -60.58 1.81 -34.66
N ARG A 18 -60.48 1.19 -33.45
CA ARG A 18 -61.53 0.48 -32.64
C ARG A 18 -61.94 -0.96 -33.06
N ALA A 19 -62.30 -1.91 -32.18
CA ALA A 19 -62.25 -2.08 -30.72
C ALA A 19 -62.66 -3.55 -30.36
N ASP A 20 -62.26 -3.99 -29.15
CA ASP A 20 -62.92 -4.95 -28.22
C ASP A 20 -62.81 -6.50 -28.30
N ARG A 21 -62.21 -7.02 -27.19
CA ARG A 21 -62.54 -8.19 -26.32
C ARG A 21 -62.30 -9.64 -26.77
N ASN A 22 -61.32 -10.32 -26.14
CA ASN A 22 -61.49 -11.29 -25.02
C ASN A 22 -60.14 -11.89 -24.56
N GLN A 23 -59.95 -12.01 -23.23
CA GLN A 23 -58.80 -12.57 -22.47
C GLN A 23 -58.77 -14.13 -22.47
N PRO A 24 -57.80 -14.88 -21.83
CA PRO A 24 -56.65 -14.49 -20.97
C PRO A 24 -55.28 -15.16 -21.31
N GLY A 25 -54.19 -14.66 -20.69
CA GLY A 25 -52.84 -15.25 -20.75
C GLY A 25 -52.35 -15.86 -19.42
N PRO A 26 -51.06 -16.26 -19.33
CA PRO A 26 -50.27 -16.27 -18.10
C PRO A 26 -49.02 -15.37 -18.26
N ALA A 27 -48.83 -14.31 -17.46
CA ALA A 27 -48.30 -14.26 -16.10
C ALA A 27 -46.78 -14.53 -16.00
N GLY A 28 -45.99 -13.46 -15.99
CA GLY A 28 -44.59 -13.44 -15.56
C GLY A 28 -44.46 -13.07 -14.08
N PRO A 29 -43.31 -13.33 -13.42
CA PRO A 29 -43.17 -13.12 -11.99
C PRO A 29 -42.84 -11.68 -11.61
N ASP A 30 -43.28 -11.40 -10.39
CA ASP A 30 -43.64 -10.14 -9.75
C ASP A 30 -42.47 -9.43 -9.06
N ARG A 31 -42.58 -8.10 -8.99
CA ARG A 31 -41.79 -7.20 -8.14
C ARG A 31 -42.73 -6.63 -7.08
N SER A 32 -42.57 -7.06 -5.83
CA SER A 32 -43.11 -6.29 -4.71
C SER A 32 -42.29 -6.42 -3.42
N ARG A 33 -41.86 -5.23 -2.95
CA ARG A 33 -42.08 -4.69 -1.59
C ARG A 33 -41.70 -5.57 -0.39
N PHE A 34 -40.70 -5.10 0.37
CA PHE A 34 -40.58 -5.39 1.79
C PHE A 34 -40.95 -4.14 2.60
N GLU A 35 -41.99 -4.27 3.41
CA GLU A 35 -42.42 -3.32 4.42
C GLU A 35 -41.43 -3.28 5.60
N VAL A 36 -41.17 -2.06 6.09
CA VAL A 36 -40.38 -1.79 7.28
C VAL A 36 -41.31 -1.85 8.50
N ALA A 37 -41.13 -2.87 9.34
CA ALA A 37 -41.78 -2.94 10.64
C ALA A 37 -41.13 -1.93 11.61
N ARG A 38 -41.93 -0.95 12.03
CA ARG A 38 -41.61 0.07 13.03
C ARG A 38 -42.00 -0.45 14.41
N ALA A 39 -41.03 -0.80 15.26
CA ALA A 39 -41.27 -1.07 16.68
C ALA A 39 -41.31 0.25 17.47
N GLN A 40 -42.37 0.43 18.24
CA GLN A 40 -42.64 1.58 19.11
C GLN A 40 -42.00 1.37 20.49
N SER A 41 -41.41 2.42 21.07
CA SER A 41 -41.08 2.50 22.51
C SER A 41 -42.34 2.59 23.37
N PRO A 42 -42.23 2.20 24.65
CA PRO A 42 -42.91 2.92 25.72
C PRO A 42 -41.93 3.46 26.77
N ALA A 43 -42.22 4.67 27.25
CA ALA A 43 -41.59 5.29 28.41
C ALA A 43 -42.53 5.24 29.63
N ASP A 44 -41.90 5.27 30.80
CA ASP A 44 -42.38 5.63 32.16
C ASP A 44 -43.16 4.62 33.02
N ALA A 45 -42.47 4.13 34.07
CA ALA A 45 -42.92 4.24 35.46
C ALA A 45 -41.76 4.01 36.46
N LYS A 46 -41.69 4.89 37.46
CA LYS A 46 -40.80 4.87 38.63
C LYS A 46 -41.19 3.73 39.59
N ASP A 47 -40.22 3.13 40.29
CA ASP A 47 -40.25 3.13 41.75
C ASP A 47 -38.94 2.64 42.38
N THR A 48 -38.58 3.34 43.45
CA THR A 48 -37.45 3.16 44.36
C THR A 48 -37.63 1.97 45.28
N GLU A 49 -36.57 1.18 45.52
CA GLU A 49 -36.39 0.58 46.84
C GLU A 49 -34.92 0.36 47.21
N ARG A 50 -34.56 0.90 48.38
CA ARG A 50 -33.31 0.69 49.10
C ARG A 50 -33.32 -0.71 49.70
N ILE A 51 -32.22 -1.45 49.61
CA ILE A 51 -31.89 -2.47 50.63
C ILE A 51 -30.43 -2.36 51.05
N THR A 52 -30.31 -2.38 52.37
CA THR A 52 -29.20 -2.05 53.26
C THR A 52 -28.19 -3.19 53.38
N VAL A 53 -26.93 -2.82 53.64
CA VAL A 53 -25.81 -3.68 54.05
C VAL A 53 -26.05 -4.27 55.46
N PRO A 54 -25.49 -5.45 55.75
CA PRO A 54 -24.97 -5.73 57.09
C PRO A 54 -23.45 -5.96 57.10
N THR A 55 -22.83 -5.28 58.05
CA THR A 55 -21.43 -5.30 58.47
C THR A 55 -21.10 -6.55 59.29
N GLY A 56 -19.87 -7.04 59.17
CA GLY A 56 -19.28 -8.04 60.08
C GLY A 56 -17.78 -8.10 59.90
N ALA A 57 -17.05 -7.49 60.84
CA ALA A 57 -15.62 -7.26 60.84
C ALA A 57 -14.77 -8.50 61.18
N GLN A 58 -13.52 -8.53 60.72
CA GLN A 58 -12.35 -8.60 61.61
C GLN A 58 -11.05 -8.23 60.87
N ALA A 59 -10.16 -7.61 61.64
CA ALA A 59 -9.01 -6.82 61.21
C ALA A 59 -7.70 -7.59 61.28
N GLU A 60 -6.75 -7.21 60.42
CA GLU A 60 -5.31 -7.20 60.72
C GLU A 60 -4.64 -6.09 59.88
N SER A 61 -3.68 -5.39 60.48
CA SER A 61 -3.02 -4.15 60.03
C SER A 61 -1.49 -4.40 59.89
N PRO A 62 -0.65 -3.42 59.50
CA PRO A 62 -0.32 -3.04 58.12
C PRO A 62 1.20 -3.12 57.83
N ALA A 63 1.64 -3.30 56.58
CA ALA A 63 3.02 -2.95 56.20
C ALA A 63 3.23 -2.73 54.68
N GLU A 64 3.97 -1.64 54.41
CA GLU A 64 4.83 -1.32 53.27
C GLU A 64 4.22 -0.91 51.92
N ALA A 65 4.43 0.37 51.61
CA ALA A 65 4.34 0.98 50.29
C ALA A 65 5.38 0.36 49.34
N PRO A 66 5.04 0.08 48.06
CA PRO A 66 6.04 -0.33 47.09
C PRO A 66 6.81 0.90 46.57
N ALA A 67 8.13 0.77 46.64
CA ALA A 67 9.13 1.71 46.21
C ALA A 67 8.94 2.18 44.75
N GLU A 68 9.14 3.49 44.60
CA GLU A 68 9.29 4.22 43.34
C GLU A 68 10.41 3.58 42.50
N ARG A 69 10.02 2.90 41.41
CA ARG A 69 10.99 2.30 40.49
C ARG A 69 11.58 3.40 39.62
N ALA A 70 12.80 3.80 39.96
CA ALA A 70 13.61 4.76 39.22
C ALA A 70 13.66 4.43 37.71
N MET A 71 13.25 5.38 36.88
CA MET A 71 13.41 5.33 35.43
C MET A 71 14.91 5.40 35.08
N PRO A 72 15.41 4.60 34.13
CA PRO A 72 16.79 4.75 33.67
C PRO A 72 16.94 6.09 32.94
N ARG A 73 17.98 6.84 33.33
CA ARG A 73 18.34 8.14 32.75
C ARG A 73 18.51 8.05 31.23
N ARG A 74 17.85 8.96 30.54
CA ARG A 74 18.05 9.34 29.14
C ARG A 74 19.53 9.65 28.89
N ILE A 75 20.16 8.92 27.97
CA ILE A 75 21.44 9.32 27.36
C ILE A 75 21.07 10.29 26.24
N GLU A 76 21.47 11.56 26.37
CA GLU A 76 21.33 12.56 25.31
C GLU A 76 22.27 12.24 24.14
N PRO A 77 21.84 12.43 22.88
CA PRO A 77 22.73 12.28 21.74
C PRO A 77 23.69 13.48 21.70
N ARG A 78 24.98 13.18 21.89
CA ARG A 78 26.07 14.11 21.62
C ARG A 78 26.14 14.35 20.11
N ALA A 79 26.04 15.61 19.70
CA ALA A 79 26.34 16.03 18.34
C ALA A 79 27.82 15.71 18.04
N GLU A 80 28.05 14.80 17.09
CA GLU A 80 29.37 14.60 16.50
C GLU A 80 29.43 15.35 15.18
N ASP A 81 30.17 16.47 15.21
CA ASP A 81 30.65 17.15 14.02
C ASP A 81 31.52 16.19 13.18
N HIS A 82 31.11 15.94 11.95
CA HIS A 82 31.99 15.37 10.94
C HIS A 82 32.27 16.42 9.86
N ALA A 83 33.16 17.34 10.20
CA ALA A 83 33.95 18.07 9.22
C ALA A 83 34.95 17.10 8.57
N VAL A 84 34.72 16.75 7.30
CA VAL A 84 35.68 15.99 6.50
C VAL A 84 36.82 16.91 6.09
N ALA A 85 37.91 16.88 6.87
CA ALA A 85 39.18 17.49 6.49
C ALA A 85 39.84 16.68 5.37
N VAL A 86 39.88 17.26 4.16
CA VAL A 86 40.67 16.76 3.04
C VAL A 86 42.15 17.06 3.32
N THR A 87 42.97 16.02 3.49
CA THR A 87 44.45 16.16 3.47
C THR A 87 45.02 15.60 2.16
N PRO A 88 45.99 16.28 1.52
CA PRO A 88 46.51 15.88 0.22
C PRO A 88 47.63 14.83 0.39
N LYS A 89 47.47 13.66 -0.23
CA LYS A 89 48.54 12.65 -0.28
C LYS A 89 49.56 12.98 -1.38
N LYS A 90 50.81 13.15 -0.97
CA LYS A 90 52.01 13.37 -1.78
C LYS A 90 52.30 12.20 -2.74
N LYS A 91 52.74 12.54 -3.95
CA LYS A 91 53.35 11.65 -4.94
C LYS A 91 54.66 11.03 -4.42
N GLY A 92 54.80 9.72 -4.59
CA GLY A 92 56.05 8.98 -4.41
C GLY A 92 56.11 7.79 -5.38
N ARG A 93 57.13 7.79 -6.23
CA ARG A 93 57.32 6.97 -7.44
C ARG A 93 58.18 5.75 -7.12
N LYS A 94 57.71 4.50 -7.30
CA LYS A 94 58.52 3.33 -7.74
C LYS A 94 57.66 2.29 -8.47
N ARG A 95 58.27 1.66 -9.47
CA ARG A 95 57.72 0.93 -10.62
C ARG A 95 57.87 -0.59 -10.44
N LYS A 96 56.94 -1.33 -11.09
CA LYS A 96 57.03 -2.71 -11.64
C LYS A 96 57.12 -3.87 -10.63
N VAL A 97 56.10 -4.73 -10.60
CA VAL A 97 56.08 -6.14 -11.09
C VAL A 97 54.67 -6.69 -10.82
N LEU A 98 53.81 -6.73 -11.84
CA LEU A 98 52.62 -7.59 -11.86
C LEU A 98 52.28 -7.86 -13.34
N GLY A 99 53.03 -8.77 -13.95
CA GLY A 99 52.90 -9.13 -15.37
C GLY A 99 53.17 -10.61 -15.63
N VAL A 100 53.05 -11.49 -14.62
CA VAL A 100 53.47 -12.90 -14.76
C VAL A 100 52.36 -13.93 -14.43
N VAL A 101 51.25 -13.58 -13.80
CA VAL A 101 50.19 -14.58 -13.50
C VAL A 101 49.10 -14.69 -14.58
N ALA A 102 48.97 -13.67 -15.45
CA ALA A 102 48.04 -13.73 -16.59
C ALA A 102 48.55 -14.58 -17.78
N ALA A 103 49.81 -15.02 -17.76
CA ALA A 103 50.45 -15.74 -18.87
C ALA A 103 50.33 -17.27 -18.80
N VAL A 104 49.87 -17.85 -17.68
CA VAL A 104 49.82 -19.33 -17.51
C VAL A 104 48.44 -19.93 -17.84
N VAL A 105 47.36 -19.15 -17.85
CA VAL A 105 46.02 -19.68 -18.24
C VAL A 105 45.82 -19.65 -19.77
N VAL A 106 46.56 -18.83 -20.51
CA VAL A 106 46.48 -18.79 -21.98
C VAL A 106 47.29 -19.93 -22.65
N LEU A 107 48.26 -20.54 -21.96
CA LEU A 107 49.03 -21.67 -22.50
C LEU A 107 48.38 -23.06 -22.25
N GLY A 108 47.32 -23.15 -21.44
CA GLY A 108 46.64 -24.43 -21.14
C GLY A 108 45.56 -24.85 -22.13
N ALA A 109 45.05 -23.92 -22.96
CA ALA A 109 44.02 -24.21 -23.97
C ALA A 109 44.60 -24.41 -25.39
N GLY A 110 45.93 -24.35 -25.53
CA GLY A 110 46.62 -24.42 -26.83
C GLY A 110 47.01 -25.82 -27.32
N THR A 111 46.78 -26.89 -26.56
CA THR A 111 47.27 -28.24 -26.93
C THR A 111 46.19 -29.21 -27.42
N ALA A 112 44.92 -28.78 -27.51
CA ALA A 112 43.83 -29.65 -28.00
C ALA A 112 43.38 -29.40 -29.45
N PHE A 113 43.97 -28.43 -30.16
CA PHE A 113 43.62 -28.12 -31.56
C PHE A 113 44.80 -28.22 -32.53
N ALA A 114 45.74 -29.12 -32.27
CA ALA A 114 46.79 -29.49 -33.23
C ALA A 114 46.26 -30.54 -34.22
N GLY A 115 45.38 -30.15 -35.15
CA GLY A 115 44.81 -31.14 -36.06
C GLY A 115 43.87 -30.69 -37.17
N VAL A 116 43.87 -29.43 -37.62
CA VAL A 116 43.25 -29.05 -38.92
C VAL A 116 43.79 -27.70 -39.42
N GLY A 117 44.54 -27.75 -40.54
CA GLY A 117 44.85 -26.69 -41.51
C GLY A 117 44.96 -25.23 -41.06
N LEU A 118 46.18 -24.76 -40.81
CA LEU A 118 46.56 -23.34 -40.84
C LEU A 118 46.74 -22.88 -42.30
N ASP A 119 45.65 -22.50 -42.96
CA ASP A 119 45.71 -21.79 -44.25
C ASP A 119 44.74 -20.60 -44.33
N TRP A 120 44.22 -20.14 -43.18
CA TRP A 120 43.13 -19.16 -43.12
C TRP A 120 43.57 -17.69 -43.04
N PHE A 121 44.86 -17.40 -42.93
CA PHE A 121 45.36 -16.02 -42.80
C PHE A 121 46.28 -15.55 -43.94
N ALA A 122 46.37 -16.31 -45.04
CA ALA A 122 47.15 -15.91 -46.22
C ALA A 122 46.32 -15.06 -47.19
N GLY A 123 45.98 -13.83 -46.80
CA GLY A 123 45.46 -12.81 -47.71
C GLY A 123 44.66 -11.70 -47.02
N PRO A 124 44.73 -10.44 -47.49
CA PRO A 124 43.81 -9.40 -47.01
C PRO A 124 42.36 -9.83 -47.32
N PRO A 125 41.40 -9.67 -46.38
CA PRO A 125 40.03 -10.10 -46.58
C PRO A 125 39.46 -9.39 -47.81
N THR A 126 38.93 -10.17 -48.75
CA THR A 126 38.21 -9.64 -49.90
C THR A 126 36.98 -8.90 -49.37
N PRO A 127 36.77 -7.61 -49.68
CA PRO A 127 35.58 -6.91 -49.24
C PRO A 127 34.36 -7.60 -49.83
N THR A 128 33.52 -8.19 -48.97
CA THR A 128 32.25 -8.75 -49.41
C THR A 128 31.28 -7.60 -49.67
N THR A 129 30.65 -7.60 -50.84
CA THR A 129 29.50 -6.73 -51.16
C THR A 129 28.18 -7.32 -50.66
N ALA A 130 28.21 -8.44 -49.94
CA ALA A 130 27.01 -9.03 -49.36
C ALA A 130 26.44 -8.10 -48.29
N ALA A 131 25.18 -7.72 -48.45
CA ALA A 131 24.46 -6.96 -47.43
C ALA A 131 24.45 -7.77 -46.11
N PRO A 132 24.57 -7.11 -44.95
CA PRO A 132 24.42 -7.78 -43.66
C PRO A 132 23.11 -8.55 -43.61
N ALA A 133 23.10 -9.71 -42.96
CA ALA A 133 21.85 -10.39 -42.68
C ALA A 133 20.90 -9.42 -41.96
N PRO A 134 19.61 -9.35 -42.36
CA PRO A 134 18.66 -8.51 -41.66
C PRO A 134 18.63 -8.89 -40.17
N PRO A 135 18.42 -7.92 -39.26
CA PRO A 135 18.30 -8.22 -37.83
C PRO A 135 17.26 -9.32 -37.64
N ALA A 136 17.58 -10.33 -36.83
CA ALA A 136 16.59 -11.32 -36.45
C ALA A 136 15.45 -10.61 -35.72
N ASP A 137 14.21 -10.82 -36.17
CA ASP A 137 13.04 -10.30 -35.47
C ASP A 137 12.95 -10.95 -34.08
N ILE A 138 13.33 -10.20 -33.05
CA ILE A 138 13.12 -10.60 -31.66
C ILE A 138 11.65 -10.33 -31.34
N ALA A 139 10.82 -11.37 -31.46
CA ALA A 139 9.47 -11.34 -30.94
C ALA A 139 9.52 -11.41 -29.40
N PHE A 140 9.44 -10.26 -28.74
CA PHE A 140 9.22 -10.21 -27.29
C PHE A 140 7.81 -10.72 -26.98
N ALA A 141 7.68 -12.02 -26.71
CA ALA A 141 6.47 -12.57 -26.13
C ALA A 141 6.53 -12.37 -24.61
N LEU A 142 5.75 -11.42 -24.09
CA LEU A 142 5.40 -11.38 -22.67
C LEU A 142 4.58 -12.63 -22.34
N ARG A 143 5.27 -13.72 -21.98
CA ARG A 143 4.62 -14.89 -21.39
C ARG A 143 4.41 -14.60 -19.91
N GLY A 144 3.18 -14.76 -19.43
CA GLY A 144 2.92 -14.78 -18.00
C GLY A 144 3.74 -15.89 -17.34
N VAL A 145 3.91 -15.82 -16.02
CA VAL A 145 4.49 -16.91 -15.24
C VAL A 145 3.54 -18.11 -15.42
N GLY A 146 3.90 -19.05 -16.29
CA GLY A 146 3.02 -20.12 -16.72
C GLY A 146 2.84 -21.17 -15.63
N THR A 147 1.65 -21.74 -15.50
CA THR A 147 1.40 -22.90 -14.63
C THR A 147 2.14 -24.16 -15.06
N ASP A 148 2.68 -24.15 -16.28
CA ASP A 148 3.41 -25.26 -16.90
C ASP A 148 4.84 -25.40 -16.37
N ALA A 149 5.33 -24.42 -15.59
CA ALA A 149 6.57 -24.55 -14.85
C ALA A 149 6.46 -25.71 -13.83
N PRO A 150 7.50 -26.55 -13.69
CA PRO A 150 7.50 -27.66 -12.74
C PRO A 150 7.03 -27.26 -11.34
N ALA A 151 6.16 -28.08 -10.74
CA ALA A 151 5.65 -27.80 -9.40
C ALA A 151 6.77 -28.03 -8.36
N PRO A 152 7.04 -27.06 -7.47
CA PRO A 152 8.10 -27.18 -6.48
C PRO A 152 7.70 -28.16 -5.37
N SER A 153 8.65 -28.95 -4.89
CA SER A 153 8.49 -29.84 -3.75
C SER A 153 8.79 -29.11 -2.44
N ALA A 154 8.09 -29.51 -1.36
CA ALA A 154 8.37 -29.00 -0.02
C ALA A 154 9.82 -29.30 0.42
N ALA A 155 10.35 -30.46 0.06
CA ALA A 155 11.73 -30.85 0.37
C ALA A 155 12.75 -29.93 -0.33
N GLY A 156 12.55 -29.60 -1.60
CA GLY A 156 13.44 -28.70 -2.34
C GLY A 156 13.39 -27.27 -1.80
N VAL A 157 12.21 -26.74 -1.49
CA VAL A 157 12.08 -25.42 -0.85
C VAL A 157 12.75 -25.42 0.53
N ALA A 158 12.49 -26.43 1.37
CA ALA A 158 13.14 -26.56 2.67
C ALA A 158 14.67 -26.58 2.57
N ALA A 159 15.23 -27.24 1.55
CA ALA A 159 16.68 -27.30 1.34
C ALA A 159 17.31 -25.92 1.08
N VAL A 160 16.63 -25.00 0.38
CA VAL A 160 17.17 -23.66 0.09
C VAL A 160 16.87 -22.62 1.18
N VAL A 161 15.81 -22.79 1.97
CA VAL A 161 15.43 -21.83 3.02
C VAL A 161 15.97 -22.18 4.40
N SER A 162 16.25 -23.46 4.70
CA SER A 162 16.63 -23.90 6.05
C SER A 162 17.88 -23.18 6.60
N GLY A 163 18.93 -23.06 5.79
CA GLY A 163 20.15 -22.33 6.16
C GLY A 163 19.88 -20.84 6.46
N PRO A 164 19.35 -20.07 5.49
CA PRO A 164 18.99 -18.67 5.72
C PRO A 164 18.00 -18.44 6.87
N ALA A 165 16.98 -19.30 7.02
CA ALA A 165 15.98 -19.21 8.09
C ALA A 165 16.56 -19.49 9.48
N ALA A 166 17.63 -20.29 9.57
CA ALA A 166 18.34 -20.56 10.82
C ALA A 166 19.31 -19.44 11.24
N SER A 167 19.40 -18.35 10.48
CA SER A 167 20.21 -17.20 10.86
C SER A 167 19.80 -16.66 12.24
N ALA A 168 20.76 -16.55 13.16
CA ALA A 168 20.53 -15.97 14.48
C ALA A 168 19.97 -14.54 14.41
N ALA A 169 20.23 -13.82 13.30
CA ALA A 169 19.70 -12.48 13.08
C ALA A 169 18.18 -12.45 12.93
N LEU A 170 17.55 -13.56 12.56
CA LEU A 170 16.11 -13.67 12.34
C LEU A 170 15.35 -14.15 13.57
N ALA A 171 16.01 -14.65 14.61
CA ALA A 171 15.35 -15.25 15.75
C ALA A 171 14.68 -14.19 16.67
N PRO A 172 13.43 -14.41 17.11
CA PRO A 172 12.52 -15.46 16.67
C PRO A 172 11.89 -15.14 15.30
N LEU A 173 11.76 -16.16 14.45
CA LEU A 173 11.24 -16.08 13.07
C LEU A 173 9.93 -16.86 12.96
N SER A 174 8.91 -16.22 12.39
CA SER A 174 7.71 -16.85 11.85
C SER A 174 7.67 -16.64 10.34
N GLY A 175 7.26 -17.64 9.59
CA GLY A 175 7.15 -17.49 8.14
C GLY A 175 6.48 -18.63 7.42
N ARG A 176 6.13 -18.38 6.15
CA ARG A 176 5.45 -19.34 5.29
C ARG A 176 5.85 -19.12 3.83
N VAL A 177 5.95 -20.21 3.07
CA VAL A 177 6.14 -20.23 1.61
C VAL A 177 5.07 -21.12 0.99
N VAL A 178 4.42 -20.64 -0.05
CA VAL A 178 3.28 -21.32 -0.70
C VAL A 178 3.43 -21.26 -2.23
N ASP A 179 3.10 -22.36 -2.90
CA ASP A 179 2.85 -22.35 -4.34
C ASP A 179 1.41 -21.86 -4.62
N PRO A 180 1.21 -20.65 -5.15
CA PRO A 180 -0.13 -20.09 -5.36
C PRO A 180 -0.93 -20.79 -6.45
N ALA A 181 -0.30 -21.63 -7.28
CA ALA A 181 -1.00 -22.38 -8.33
C ALA A 181 -1.66 -23.66 -7.80
N SER A 182 -1.05 -24.35 -6.83
CA SER A 182 -1.64 -25.51 -6.17
C SER A 182 -2.30 -25.18 -4.82
N GLY A 183 -1.91 -24.08 -4.18
CA GLY A 183 -2.26 -23.76 -2.80
C GLY A 183 -1.42 -24.53 -1.76
N THR A 184 -0.43 -25.32 -2.19
CA THR A 184 0.38 -26.15 -1.29
C THR A 184 1.36 -25.28 -0.49
N THR A 185 1.32 -25.40 0.84
CA THR A 185 2.38 -24.88 1.72
C THR A 185 3.65 -25.70 1.51
N LEU A 186 4.73 -25.04 1.10
CA LEU A 186 6.02 -25.68 0.81
C LEU A 186 6.99 -25.61 1.99
N TRP A 187 6.86 -24.56 2.80
CA TRP A 187 7.63 -24.38 4.02
C TRP A 187 6.87 -23.51 5.02
N GLU A 188 7.03 -23.78 6.31
CA GLU A 188 6.43 -22.99 7.37
C GLU A 188 7.24 -23.10 8.66
N GLN A 189 7.30 -22.01 9.42
CA GLN A 189 7.94 -21.94 10.73
C GLN A 189 7.14 -21.01 11.67
N GLY A 190 7.03 -21.38 12.94
CA GLY A 190 6.31 -20.57 13.94
C GLY A 190 4.80 -20.52 13.67
N GLN A 191 4.21 -21.66 13.27
CA GLN A 191 2.77 -21.80 12.99
C GLN A 191 1.91 -21.24 14.13
N GLY A 192 0.88 -20.47 13.77
CA GLY A 192 -0.07 -19.88 14.73
C GLY A 192 0.47 -18.74 15.59
N SER A 193 1.77 -18.43 15.54
CA SER A 193 2.33 -17.29 16.27
C SER A 193 1.95 -15.98 15.58
N ALA A 194 1.27 -15.09 16.31
CA ALA A 194 0.93 -13.77 15.82
C ALA A 194 2.02 -12.77 16.21
N TYR A 195 2.67 -12.19 15.21
CA TYR A 195 3.77 -11.23 15.38
C TYR A 195 3.33 -9.83 14.99
N THR A 196 3.99 -8.82 15.54
CA THR A 196 3.81 -7.44 15.04
C THR A 196 4.24 -7.39 13.58
N PRO A 197 3.35 -7.02 12.65
CA PRO A 197 3.67 -7.04 11.22
C PRO A 197 4.48 -5.85 10.74
N ALA A 198 4.49 -4.75 11.50
CA ALA A 198 4.87 -3.45 10.95
C ALA A 198 4.10 -3.17 9.63
N SER A 199 4.70 -2.42 8.71
CA SER A 199 4.08 -2.06 7.42
C SER A 199 3.71 -3.21 6.47
N THR A 200 3.97 -4.48 6.80
CA THR A 200 3.38 -5.60 6.01
C THR A 200 1.87 -5.73 6.21
N ILE A 201 1.30 -5.18 7.30
CA ILE A 201 -0.17 -5.15 7.49
C ILE A 201 -0.88 -4.37 6.39
N LYS A 202 -0.18 -3.44 5.71
CA LYS A 202 -0.71 -2.70 4.56
C LYS A 202 -1.17 -3.62 3.42
N ILE A 203 -0.66 -4.86 3.36
CA ILE A 203 -1.18 -5.91 2.47
C ILE A 203 -2.65 -6.19 2.80
N LEU A 204 -3.00 -6.30 4.08
CA LEU A 204 -4.37 -6.56 4.56
C LEU A 204 -5.28 -5.37 4.28
N THR A 205 -4.83 -4.16 4.63
CA THR A 205 -5.58 -2.91 4.38
C THR A 205 -5.83 -2.70 2.88
N SER A 206 -4.79 -2.89 2.05
CA SER A 206 -4.90 -2.77 0.59
C SER A 206 -5.81 -3.84 0.00
N ALA A 207 -5.73 -5.08 0.49
CA ALA A 207 -6.62 -6.15 0.06
C ALA A 207 -8.07 -5.86 0.43
N ALA A 208 -8.33 -5.39 1.66
CA ALA A 208 -9.67 -5.00 2.07
C ALA A 208 -10.23 -3.87 1.19
N ALA A 209 -9.43 -2.83 0.92
CA ALA A 209 -9.80 -1.73 0.03
C ALA A 209 -10.13 -2.23 -1.40
N LEU A 210 -9.28 -3.08 -1.98
CA LEU A 210 -9.51 -3.63 -3.32
C LEU A 210 -10.72 -4.60 -3.37
N LEU A 211 -11.12 -5.20 -2.25
CA LEU A 211 -12.25 -6.11 -2.19
C LEU A 211 -13.59 -5.37 -2.04
N SER A 212 -13.61 -4.25 -1.32
CA SER A 212 -14.83 -3.52 -0.95
C SER A 212 -15.06 -2.23 -1.73
N LEU A 213 -14.03 -1.56 -2.23
CA LEU A 213 -14.14 -0.32 -2.99
C LEU A 213 -14.12 -0.59 -4.50
N ASP A 214 -14.78 0.28 -5.27
CA ASP A 214 -14.57 0.34 -6.72
C ASP A 214 -13.16 0.87 -6.99
N HIS A 215 -12.38 0.11 -7.75
CA HIS A 215 -10.98 0.43 -8.07
C HIS A 215 -10.84 1.76 -8.81
N THR A 216 -11.87 2.15 -9.55
CA THR A 216 -11.92 3.39 -10.32
C THR A 216 -12.49 4.57 -9.54
N ALA A 217 -13.01 4.34 -8.33
CA ALA A 217 -13.53 5.41 -7.49
C ALA A 217 -12.41 6.41 -7.14
N GLN A 218 -12.80 7.67 -6.99
CA GLN A 218 -11.92 8.76 -6.59
C GLN A 218 -12.54 9.49 -5.40
N PHE A 219 -11.70 9.93 -4.46
CA PHE A 219 -12.11 10.73 -3.32
C PHE A 219 -12.18 12.20 -3.73
N SER A 220 -13.22 12.91 -3.25
CA SER A 220 -13.52 14.27 -3.73
C SER A 220 -13.36 15.29 -2.61
N THR A 221 -12.42 16.22 -2.77
CA THR A 221 -12.30 17.40 -1.90
C THR A 221 -13.09 18.53 -2.53
N LYS A 222 -14.01 19.10 -1.76
CA LYS A 222 -14.99 20.08 -2.27
C LYS A 222 -14.86 21.42 -1.56
N VAL A 223 -15.22 22.48 -2.24
CA VAL A 223 -15.55 23.77 -1.62
C VAL A 223 -17.02 24.04 -1.88
N VAL A 224 -17.78 24.30 -0.82
CA VAL A 224 -19.21 24.59 -0.91
C VAL A 224 -19.53 25.96 -0.35
N ARG A 225 -20.69 26.51 -0.71
CA ARG A 225 -21.16 27.79 -0.19
C ARG A 225 -21.48 27.67 1.32
N GLY A 226 -20.96 28.61 2.11
CA GLY A 226 -21.27 28.74 3.54
C GLY A 226 -22.63 29.38 3.78
N ALA A 227 -23.13 29.30 5.02
CA ALA A 227 -24.42 29.87 5.41
C ALA A 227 -24.44 31.41 5.42
N GLU A 228 -23.29 32.04 5.70
CA GLU A 228 -23.13 33.49 5.72
C GLU A 228 -22.61 34.00 4.36
N PRO A 229 -23.08 35.17 3.87
CA PRO A 229 -22.53 35.79 2.66
C PRO A 229 -21.00 35.92 2.71
N GLY A 230 -20.34 35.55 1.60
CA GLY A 230 -18.88 35.57 1.50
C GLY A 230 -18.16 34.42 2.23
N THR A 231 -18.88 33.52 2.89
CA THR A 231 -18.29 32.33 3.52
C THR A 231 -18.28 31.14 2.56
N VAL A 232 -17.18 30.40 2.53
CA VAL A 232 -17.08 29.10 1.88
C VAL A 232 -16.65 28.03 2.87
N VAL A 233 -16.99 26.77 2.62
CA VAL A 233 -16.59 25.63 3.45
C VAL A 233 -15.77 24.66 2.62
N LEU A 234 -14.52 24.42 3.01
CA LEU A 234 -13.65 23.38 2.46
C LEU A 234 -13.97 22.05 3.13
N VAL A 235 -14.48 21.09 2.36
CA VAL A 235 -14.99 19.81 2.85
C VAL A 235 -14.01 18.69 2.52
N GLY A 236 -13.50 18.04 3.58
CA GLY A 236 -12.57 16.91 3.46
C GLY A 236 -13.24 15.67 2.87
N GLY A 237 -12.72 15.19 1.74
CA GLY A 237 -13.22 14.02 1.04
C GLY A 237 -12.58 12.69 1.43
N GLY A 238 -11.58 12.71 2.31
CA GLY A 238 -10.72 11.56 2.57
C GLY A 238 -9.58 11.41 1.55
N ASP A 239 -9.25 12.43 0.76
CA ASP A 239 -8.06 12.42 -0.10
C ASP A 239 -6.87 13.07 0.64
N PRO A 240 -5.84 12.30 1.05
CA PRO A 240 -4.64 12.87 1.68
C PRO A 240 -3.59 13.32 0.65
N THR A 241 -3.85 13.13 -0.64
CA THR A 241 -2.87 13.35 -1.72
C THR A 241 -2.89 14.74 -2.31
N LEU A 242 -3.95 15.54 -2.04
CA LEU A 242 -4.06 16.93 -2.46
C LEU A 242 -2.73 17.66 -2.27
N THR A 243 -2.23 18.38 -3.27
CA THR A 243 -0.92 19.04 -3.17
C THR A 243 -1.01 20.55 -3.17
N ALA A 244 -0.16 21.18 -2.36
CA ALA A 244 0.05 22.64 -2.40
C ALA A 244 1.11 23.06 -3.43
N LEU A 245 1.78 22.09 -4.07
CA LEU A 245 2.75 22.37 -5.12
C LEU A 245 2.08 22.96 -6.37
N PRO A 246 2.74 23.90 -7.07
CA PRO A 246 2.25 24.41 -8.34
C PRO A 246 2.09 23.31 -9.39
N ALA A 247 1.16 23.51 -10.32
CA ALA A 247 0.94 22.61 -11.45
C ALA A 247 2.26 22.28 -12.20
N GLY A 248 2.43 21.01 -12.56
CA GLY A 248 3.63 20.49 -13.22
C GLY A 248 4.75 20.07 -12.26
N GLN A 249 4.70 20.44 -10.99
CA GLN A 249 5.57 19.86 -9.97
C GLN A 249 4.97 18.56 -9.43
N ARG A 250 5.84 17.63 -9.00
CA ARG A 250 5.44 16.33 -8.46
C ARG A 250 5.73 16.29 -6.97
N SER A 251 4.73 15.91 -6.19
CA SER A 251 4.91 15.49 -4.80
C SER A 251 5.22 13.98 -4.74
N MET A 252 5.24 13.42 -3.54
CA MET A 252 5.23 11.97 -3.28
C MET A 252 3.96 11.26 -3.79
N TYR A 253 2.98 11.99 -4.32
CA TYR A 253 1.74 11.45 -4.89
C TYR A 253 1.65 11.81 -6.39
N PRO A 254 2.05 10.89 -7.29
CA PRO A 254 1.92 11.11 -8.72
C PRO A 254 0.48 11.39 -9.13
N GLY A 255 0.25 12.49 -9.84
CA GLY A 255 -1.07 12.88 -10.32
C GLY A 255 -2.02 13.41 -9.25
N ALA A 256 -1.50 13.82 -8.09
CA ALA A 256 -2.29 14.50 -7.06
C ALA A 256 -3.07 15.70 -7.62
N PRO A 257 -4.33 15.91 -7.20
CA PRO A 257 -5.03 17.17 -7.47
C PRO A 257 -4.35 18.32 -6.74
N THR A 258 -4.52 19.56 -7.22
CA THR A 258 -3.89 20.73 -6.60
C THR A 258 -4.88 21.59 -5.84
N ILE A 259 -4.40 22.22 -4.76
CA ILE A 259 -5.17 23.23 -4.02
C ILE A 259 -5.43 24.47 -4.88
N ASP A 260 -4.51 24.79 -5.80
CA ASP A 260 -4.63 25.93 -6.70
C ASP A 260 -5.78 25.75 -7.71
N ASP A 261 -6.09 24.50 -8.12
CA ASP A 261 -7.26 24.19 -8.96
C ASP A 261 -8.58 24.49 -8.22
N LEU A 262 -8.67 24.16 -6.92
CA LEU A 262 -9.83 24.53 -6.10
C LEU A 262 -9.95 26.05 -5.98
N VAL A 263 -8.84 26.73 -5.71
CA VAL A 263 -8.80 28.20 -5.60
C VAL A 263 -9.27 28.86 -6.91
N ALA A 264 -8.81 28.36 -8.05
CA ALA A 264 -9.17 28.88 -9.36
C ALA A 264 -10.66 28.68 -9.68
N GLN A 265 -11.27 27.57 -9.24
CA GLN A 265 -12.71 27.34 -9.36
C GLN A 265 -13.49 28.33 -8.47
N VAL A 266 -13.11 28.45 -7.19
CA VAL A 266 -13.83 29.27 -6.20
C VAL A 266 -13.75 30.76 -6.53
N ARG A 267 -12.63 31.26 -7.05
CA ARG A 267 -12.51 32.67 -7.48
C ARG A 267 -13.52 33.08 -8.55
N LYS A 268 -14.06 32.14 -9.34
CA LYS A 268 -15.09 32.40 -10.36
C LYS A 268 -16.49 32.57 -9.75
N THR A 269 -16.66 32.24 -8.47
CA THR A 269 -17.97 32.21 -7.79
C THR A 269 -18.30 33.48 -7.00
N GLY A 270 -17.34 34.42 -6.89
CA GLY A 270 -17.50 35.70 -6.21
C GLY A 270 -16.46 35.94 -5.10
N PRO A 271 -16.57 37.07 -4.37
CA PRO A 271 -15.67 37.39 -3.27
C PRO A 271 -15.87 36.43 -2.09
N VAL A 272 -14.75 35.99 -1.51
CA VAL A 272 -14.70 35.18 -0.29
C VAL A 272 -14.09 36.02 0.82
N THR A 273 -14.73 36.05 1.98
CA THR A 273 -14.30 36.80 3.18
C THR A 273 -13.96 35.88 4.35
N LYS A 274 -14.41 34.62 4.32
CA LYS A 274 -14.21 33.64 5.40
C LYS A 274 -14.16 32.22 4.83
N VAL A 275 -13.23 31.43 5.33
CA VAL A 275 -13.09 30.00 5.02
C VAL A 275 -13.42 29.19 6.26
N LEU A 276 -14.42 28.34 6.15
CA LEU A 276 -14.64 27.25 7.10
C LEU A 276 -14.01 25.96 6.57
N TYR A 277 -13.68 25.03 7.45
CA TYR A 277 -13.31 23.67 7.04
C TYR A 277 -14.09 22.61 7.82
N ASP A 278 -14.57 21.61 7.08
CA ASP A 278 -15.42 20.53 7.56
C ASP A 278 -14.64 19.21 7.56
N THR A 279 -14.47 18.65 8.76
CA THR A 279 -13.81 17.37 9.00
C THR A 279 -14.77 16.26 9.46
N SER A 280 -16.08 16.47 9.34
CA SER A 280 -17.13 15.57 9.86
C SER A 280 -17.20 14.19 9.19
N ARG A 281 -16.49 13.98 8.07
CA ARG A 281 -16.42 12.69 7.37
C ARG A 281 -15.86 11.58 8.25
N TYR A 282 -14.88 11.90 9.11
CA TYR A 282 -14.26 10.93 10.02
C TYR A 282 -14.63 11.24 11.46
N THR A 283 -14.65 10.21 12.30
CA THR A 283 -14.95 10.32 13.74
C THR A 283 -13.79 9.81 14.58
N GLY A 284 -13.88 10.06 15.89
CA GLY A 284 -12.88 9.62 16.88
C GLY A 284 -11.55 10.37 16.78
N ASP A 285 -10.57 9.85 17.50
CA ASP A 285 -9.23 10.45 17.59
C ASP A 285 -8.47 10.37 16.25
N GLY A 286 -7.56 11.33 16.06
CA GLY A 286 -6.63 11.37 14.93
C GLY A 286 -5.40 10.46 15.09
N PHE A 287 -5.20 9.86 16.26
CA PHE A 287 -4.11 8.92 16.54
C PHE A 287 -4.64 7.52 16.86
N ALA A 288 -3.98 6.49 16.33
CA ALA A 288 -4.32 5.11 16.67
C ALA A 288 -3.74 4.74 18.06
N PRO A 289 -4.35 3.77 18.76
CA PRO A 289 -3.78 3.24 19.99
C PRO A 289 -2.36 2.71 19.78
N GLY A 290 -1.42 3.20 20.58
CA GLY A 290 -0.01 2.78 20.57
C GLY A 290 0.92 3.59 19.66
N TRP A 291 0.41 4.57 18.92
CA TRP A 291 1.26 5.52 18.19
C TRP A 291 1.99 6.47 19.14
N ASP A 292 3.22 6.86 18.79
CA ASP A 292 3.95 7.90 19.48
C ASP A 292 3.65 9.27 18.83
N PRO A 293 3.18 10.30 19.55
CA PRO A 293 3.03 11.64 19.01
C PRO A 293 4.31 12.20 18.38
N ALA A 294 5.50 11.75 18.80
CA ALA A 294 6.78 12.11 18.20
C ALA A 294 6.92 11.63 16.75
N ASP A 295 6.17 10.60 16.33
CA ASP A 295 6.17 10.08 14.96
C ASP A 295 5.66 11.10 13.93
N VAL A 296 4.98 12.15 14.39
CA VAL A 296 4.63 13.31 13.54
C VAL A 296 5.87 14.11 13.15
N ALA A 297 6.70 14.45 14.13
CA ALA A 297 7.95 15.16 13.88
C ALA A 297 8.98 14.26 13.18
N ALA A 298 8.94 12.95 13.40
CA ALA A 298 9.77 11.97 12.70
C ALA A 298 9.30 11.70 11.26
N GLY A 299 8.15 12.22 10.85
CA GLY A 299 7.68 12.16 9.47
C GLY A 299 6.89 10.92 9.08
N TYR A 300 6.56 10.04 10.04
CA TYR A 300 5.87 8.78 9.75
C TYR A 300 4.36 8.94 9.63
N VAL A 301 3.74 9.84 10.39
CA VAL A 301 2.28 10.03 10.43
C VAL A 301 1.88 11.47 10.72
N THR A 302 0.61 11.80 10.53
CA THR A 302 -0.05 13.03 11.00
C THR A 302 -1.38 12.61 11.62
N PRO A 303 -2.02 13.39 12.50
CA PRO A 303 -3.38 13.10 12.92
C PRO A 303 -4.30 12.84 11.72
N ILE A 304 -4.90 11.67 11.67
CA ILE A 304 -5.73 11.27 10.54
C ILE A 304 -6.99 12.14 10.51
N SER A 305 -7.21 12.75 9.36
CA SER A 305 -8.27 13.72 9.10
C SER A 305 -8.75 13.53 7.66
N PRO A 306 -10.02 13.84 7.33
CA PRO A 306 -10.50 13.71 5.96
C PRO A 306 -10.01 14.85 5.05
N LEU A 307 -9.33 15.85 5.61
CA LEU A 307 -8.72 16.95 4.90
C LEU A 307 -7.22 16.99 5.22
N ILE A 308 -6.40 16.47 4.32
CA ILE A 308 -4.94 16.44 4.44
C ILE A 308 -4.37 16.79 3.06
N MET A 309 -3.28 17.57 3.02
CA MET A 309 -2.51 17.80 1.80
C MET A 309 -1.12 17.17 1.93
N ASP A 310 -0.59 16.61 0.85
CA ASP A 310 0.75 16.03 0.77
C ASP A 310 1.03 14.99 1.88
N GLY A 311 0.00 14.28 2.34
CA GLY A 311 0.10 13.34 3.47
C GLY A 311 0.44 14.02 4.79
N GLY A 312 0.29 15.34 4.88
CA GLY A 312 0.71 16.16 6.00
C GLY A 312 2.20 16.50 5.97
N ARG A 313 2.96 16.18 4.93
CA ARG A 313 4.40 16.47 4.85
C ARG A 313 4.67 17.97 4.79
N THR A 314 5.68 18.41 5.54
CA THR A 314 6.20 19.79 5.46
C THR A 314 7.01 20.04 4.18
N ASP A 315 7.66 19.01 3.64
CA ASP A 315 8.23 19.00 2.29
C ASP A 315 7.49 17.96 1.42
N PRO A 316 6.60 18.38 0.50
CA PRO A 316 5.85 17.48 -0.36
C PRO A 316 6.68 16.51 -1.21
N LYS A 317 7.99 16.74 -1.39
CA LYS A 317 8.88 15.96 -2.25
C LYS A 317 9.78 15.00 -1.49
N ALA A 318 9.90 15.17 -0.17
CA ALA A 318 10.72 14.31 0.65
C ALA A 318 9.93 13.08 1.11
N VAL A 319 10.63 11.96 1.35
CA VAL A 319 10.00 10.69 1.75
C VAL A 319 9.39 10.80 3.14
N ASP A 320 10.21 11.13 4.14
CA ASP A 320 9.83 11.23 5.55
C ASP A 320 10.28 12.56 6.19
N PRO A 321 9.90 13.73 5.63
CA PRO A 321 10.07 14.99 6.34
C PRO A 321 9.10 15.05 7.52
N PRO A 322 9.31 15.94 8.51
CA PRO A 322 8.31 16.19 9.55
C PRO A 322 6.93 16.45 8.94
N ARG A 323 5.89 16.04 9.66
CA ARG A 323 4.51 16.27 9.25
C ARG A 323 3.83 17.31 10.13
N HIS A 324 2.80 17.95 9.61
CA HIS A 324 2.00 18.92 10.34
C HIS A 324 1.17 18.22 11.42
N ALA A 325 1.11 18.78 12.64
CA ALA A 325 0.29 18.24 13.73
C ALA A 325 -1.20 18.64 13.63
N ALA A 326 -1.54 19.61 12.79
CA ALA A 326 -2.91 20.05 12.53
C ALA A 326 -3.17 20.07 11.02
N PRO A 327 -3.26 18.90 10.35
CA PRO A 327 -3.24 18.84 8.89
C PRO A 327 -4.46 19.52 8.26
N ALA A 328 -5.67 19.33 8.78
CA ALA A 328 -6.87 19.97 8.23
C ALA A 328 -6.81 21.51 8.30
N GLU A 329 -6.37 22.04 9.44
CA GLU A 329 -6.16 23.48 9.59
C GLU A 329 -5.07 23.97 8.63
N THR A 330 -3.99 23.21 8.44
CA THR A 330 -2.92 23.56 7.49
C THR A 330 -3.45 23.66 6.06
N VAL A 331 -4.31 22.72 5.63
CA VAL A 331 -4.96 22.80 4.31
C VAL A 331 -5.85 24.03 4.22
N ALA A 332 -6.70 24.28 5.23
CA ALA A 332 -7.62 25.40 5.25
C ALA A 332 -6.89 26.76 5.23
N GLN A 333 -5.82 26.91 6.00
CA GLN A 333 -4.96 28.09 6.02
C GLN A 333 -4.27 28.29 4.68
N THR A 334 -3.75 27.23 4.06
CA THR A 334 -3.12 27.31 2.73
C THR A 334 -4.14 27.74 1.67
N PHE A 335 -5.33 27.15 1.68
CA PHE A 335 -6.43 27.52 0.78
C PHE A 335 -6.86 28.98 0.97
N ALA A 336 -7.05 29.43 2.23
CA ALA A 336 -7.44 30.79 2.55
C ALA A 336 -6.35 31.81 2.14
N GLN A 337 -5.08 31.49 2.39
CA GLN A 337 -3.95 32.32 1.96
C GLN A 337 -3.93 32.50 0.44
N ARG A 338 -4.18 31.43 -0.33
CA ARG A 338 -4.28 31.49 -1.79
C ARG A 338 -5.47 32.33 -2.27
N LEU A 339 -6.53 32.43 -1.49
CA LEU A 339 -7.67 33.34 -1.76
C LEU A 339 -7.45 34.78 -1.27
N GLY A 340 -6.42 35.04 -0.46
CA GLY A 340 -6.21 36.34 0.19
C GLY A 340 -7.12 36.57 1.40
N VAL A 341 -7.58 35.49 2.06
CA VAL A 341 -8.49 35.50 3.21
C VAL A 341 -7.72 35.12 4.48
N THR A 342 -7.97 35.82 5.58
CA THR A 342 -7.34 35.54 6.89
C THR A 342 -8.28 34.86 7.89
N ALA A 343 -9.60 35.02 7.72
CA ALA A 343 -10.59 34.40 8.60
C ALA A 343 -10.76 32.92 8.27
N VAL A 344 -10.16 32.06 9.09
CA VAL A 344 -10.25 30.60 9.00
C VAL A 344 -10.83 30.04 10.31
N ALA A 345 -11.81 29.16 10.22
CA ALA A 345 -12.36 28.46 11.38
C ALA A 345 -12.87 27.07 11.00
N THR A 346 -13.09 26.19 11.98
CA THR A 346 -13.82 24.94 11.73
C THR A 346 -15.32 25.20 11.64
N GLY A 347 -16.04 24.44 10.84
CA GLY A 347 -17.49 24.47 10.79
C GLY A 347 -18.05 23.49 9.76
N PRO A 348 -19.23 22.91 10.02
CA PRO A 348 -19.83 21.95 9.11
C PRO A 348 -20.29 22.63 7.81
N ALA A 349 -20.24 21.89 6.71
CA ALA A 349 -20.90 22.28 5.48
C ALA A 349 -22.42 22.33 5.68
N PRO A 350 -23.11 23.38 5.20
CA PRO A 350 -24.56 23.40 5.20
C PRO A 350 -25.13 22.24 4.38
N ALA A 351 -26.26 21.68 4.84
CA ALA A 351 -26.96 20.64 4.09
C ALA A 351 -27.35 21.15 2.69
N ASN A 352 -27.09 20.35 1.66
CA ASN A 352 -27.37 20.69 0.25
C ASN A 352 -26.72 22.00 -0.23
N ALA A 353 -25.59 22.40 0.37
CA ALA A 353 -24.85 23.57 -0.07
C ALA A 353 -24.40 23.46 -1.54
N GLU A 354 -24.45 24.58 -2.25
CA GLU A 354 -23.96 24.69 -3.62
C GLU A 354 -22.45 24.38 -3.67
N VAL A 355 -22.04 23.49 -4.58
CA VAL A 355 -20.62 23.18 -4.82
C VAL A 355 -20.01 24.29 -5.68
N LEU A 356 -19.01 24.96 -5.13
CA LEU A 356 -18.28 26.06 -5.76
C LEU A 356 -16.99 25.60 -6.44
N GLY A 357 -16.46 24.46 -6.03
CA GLY A 357 -15.32 23.80 -6.66
C GLY A 357 -15.14 22.38 -6.15
N GLU A 358 -14.55 21.53 -6.97
CA GLU A 358 -14.24 20.14 -6.64
C GLU A 358 -12.94 19.72 -7.31
N VAL A 359 -12.14 18.93 -6.59
CA VAL A 359 -11.01 18.17 -7.16
C VAL A 359 -11.09 16.74 -6.68
N LYS A 360 -10.51 15.82 -7.46
CA LYS A 360 -10.59 14.38 -7.22
C LYS A 360 -9.20 13.77 -7.12
N SER A 361 -9.03 12.84 -6.19
CA SER A 361 -7.82 12.03 -6.01
C SER A 361 -7.51 11.22 -7.26
N GLN A 362 -6.35 10.56 -7.31
CA GLN A 362 -6.18 9.42 -8.22
C GLN A 362 -7.15 8.28 -7.85
N PRO A 363 -7.46 7.36 -8.78
CA PRO A 363 -8.33 6.22 -8.49
C PRO A 363 -7.78 5.32 -7.38
N VAL A 364 -8.67 4.57 -6.70
CA VAL A 364 -8.32 3.70 -5.56
C VAL A 364 -7.17 2.75 -5.87
N ASP A 365 -7.12 2.13 -7.06
CA ASP A 365 -6.03 1.23 -7.44
C ASP A 365 -4.66 1.92 -7.47
N ARG A 366 -4.59 3.17 -7.96
CA ARG A 366 -3.38 4.00 -7.97
C ARG A 366 -3.00 4.49 -6.58
N LEU A 367 -3.98 4.78 -5.73
CA LEU A 367 -3.73 5.12 -4.33
C LEU A 367 -3.13 3.91 -3.59
N VAL A 368 -3.68 2.70 -3.80
CA VAL A 368 -3.11 1.46 -3.26
C VAL A 368 -1.71 1.21 -3.80
N GLU A 369 -1.47 1.42 -5.10
CA GLU A 369 -0.14 1.32 -5.70
C GLU A 369 0.86 2.26 -5.00
N ASN A 370 0.53 3.54 -4.87
CA ASN A 370 1.40 4.51 -4.21
C ASN A 370 1.65 4.16 -2.73
N LEU A 371 0.57 3.82 -1.99
CA LEU A 371 0.62 3.36 -0.60
C LEU A 371 1.64 2.22 -0.44
N MET A 372 1.60 1.22 -1.31
CA MET A 372 2.48 0.06 -1.22
C MET A 372 3.93 0.38 -1.60
N GLN A 373 4.13 1.21 -2.64
CA GLN A 373 5.46 1.61 -3.13
C GLN A 373 6.24 2.43 -2.11
N VAL A 374 5.64 3.48 -1.57
CA VAL A 374 6.31 4.39 -0.62
C VAL A 374 6.01 4.05 0.84
N SER A 375 5.22 3.01 1.10
CA SER A 375 4.84 2.56 2.44
C SER A 375 4.10 3.62 3.27
N ASP A 376 3.23 4.40 2.64
CA ASP A 376 2.61 5.57 3.26
C ASP A 376 1.59 5.19 4.36
N ASN A 377 1.86 5.60 5.60
CA ASN A 377 0.97 5.32 6.74
C ASN A 377 -0.34 6.09 6.66
N VAL A 378 -0.30 7.37 6.27
CA VAL A 378 -1.49 8.24 6.23
C VAL A 378 -2.45 7.76 5.16
N LEU A 379 -1.93 7.38 3.99
CA LEU A 379 -2.76 6.80 2.93
C LEU A 379 -3.35 5.44 3.35
N ALA A 380 -2.61 4.62 4.11
CA ALA A 380 -3.13 3.36 4.64
C ALA A 380 -4.27 3.54 5.64
N GLU A 381 -4.14 4.45 6.59
CA GLU A 381 -5.23 4.74 7.53
C GLU A 381 -6.45 5.35 6.83
N THR A 382 -6.21 6.20 5.83
CA THR A 382 -7.28 6.73 4.99
C THR A 382 -8.01 5.61 4.27
N MET A 383 -7.30 4.69 3.60
CA MET A 383 -7.94 3.55 2.93
C MET A 383 -8.73 2.68 3.92
N ALA A 384 -8.22 2.46 5.14
CA ALA A 384 -8.93 1.70 6.16
C ALA A 384 -10.25 2.40 6.59
N ARG A 385 -10.25 3.72 6.74
CA ARG A 385 -11.48 4.49 7.04
C ARG A 385 -12.46 4.50 5.87
N GLU A 386 -11.96 4.56 4.64
CA GLU A 386 -12.81 4.45 3.45
C GLU A 386 -13.44 3.05 3.31
N VAL A 387 -12.72 2.00 3.71
CA VAL A 387 -13.28 0.65 3.87
C VAL A 387 -14.38 0.63 4.94
N ALA A 388 -14.20 1.30 6.08
CA ALA A 388 -15.25 1.42 7.09
C ALA A 388 -16.51 2.10 6.54
N ILE A 389 -16.35 3.26 5.87
CA ILE A 389 -17.47 3.98 5.24
C ILE A 389 -18.21 3.07 4.25
N ALA A 390 -17.49 2.40 3.35
CA ALA A 390 -18.07 1.54 2.33
C ALA A 390 -18.81 0.31 2.92
N THR A 391 -18.46 -0.10 4.12
CA THR A 391 -19.08 -1.24 4.82
C THR A 391 -20.09 -0.83 5.89
N GLY A 392 -20.34 0.48 6.05
CA GLY A 392 -21.26 1.02 7.05
C GLY A 392 -20.72 0.98 8.49
N ALA A 393 -19.43 0.73 8.67
CA ALA A 393 -18.77 0.83 9.96
C ALA A 393 -18.41 2.29 10.29
N GLU A 394 -18.13 2.55 11.56
CA GLU A 394 -17.68 3.87 12.00
C GLU A 394 -16.34 4.24 11.33
N PRO A 395 -16.18 5.44 10.73
CA PRO A 395 -14.93 5.89 10.14
C PRO A 395 -13.94 6.40 11.21
N SER A 396 -13.70 5.58 12.24
CA SER A 396 -12.74 5.73 13.33
C SER A 396 -11.61 4.69 13.20
N PHE A 397 -10.55 4.72 14.03
CA PHE A 397 -9.54 3.65 14.02
C PHE A 397 -10.15 2.28 14.36
N ALA A 398 -10.98 2.21 15.41
CA ALA A 398 -11.61 0.98 15.82
C ALA A 398 -12.55 0.43 14.75
N GLY A 399 -13.41 1.28 14.17
CA GLY A 399 -14.31 0.88 13.11
C GLY A 399 -13.60 0.52 11.81
N ALA A 400 -12.52 1.23 11.45
CA ALA A 400 -11.65 0.90 10.32
C ALA A 400 -10.97 -0.47 10.47
N ALA A 401 -10.38 -0.75 11.64
CA ALA A 401 -9.77 -2.04 11.91
C ALA A 401 -10.80 -3.19 11.86
N GLN A 402 -11.98 -2.99 12.46
CA GLN A 402 -13.09 -3.94 12.39
C GLN A 402 -13.55 -4.17 10.95
N ALA A 403 -13.66 -3.11 10.15
CA ALA A 403 -14.08 -3.21 8.74
C ALA A 403 -13.06 -3.98 7.89
N VAL A 404 -11.76 -3.72 8.06
CA VAL A 404 -10.68 -4.47 7.39
C VAL A 404 -10.76 -5.96 7.76
N VAL A 405 -10.87 -6.28 9.05
CA VAL A 405 -11.01 -7.66 9.54
C VAL A 405 -12.24 -8.33 8.95
N LYS A 406 -13.38 -7.63 8.96
CA LYS A 406 -14.65 -8.14 8.45
C LYS A 406 -14.57 -8.43 6.95
N VAL A 407 -14.09 -7.49 6.15
CA VAL A 407 -13.95 -7.67 4.69
C VAL A 407 -13.07 -8.87 4.37
N LEU A 408 -11.96 -9.04 5.07
CA LEU A 408 -11.07 -10.19 4.83
C LEU A 408 -11.73 -11.51 5.24
N THR A 409 -12.42 -11.53 6.39
CA THR A 409 -13.15 -12.72 6.88
C THR A 409 -14.27 -13.12 5.91
N ASP A 410 -15.08 -12.16 5.46
CA ASP A 410 -16.17 -12.37 4.50
C ASP A 410 -15.65 -12.90 3.13
N ASN A 411 -14.37 -12.66 2.83
CA ASN A 411 -13.70 -13.16 1.62
C ASN A 411 -12.92 -14.48 1.85
N GLY A 412 -13.13 -15.12 3.01
CA GLY A 412 -12.63 -16.45 3.35
C GLY A 412 -11.17 -16.48 3.81
N PHE A 413 -10.62 -15.36 4.28
CA PHE A 413 -9.32 -15.36 4.95
C PHE A 413 -9.51 -15.68 6.44
N ASP A 414 -8.63 -16.52 6.98
CA ASP A 414 -8.64 -16.88 8.40
C ASP A 414 -7.76 -15.91 9.19
N LEU A 415 -8.39 -15.07 10.03
CA LEU A 415 -7.73 -14.09 10.88
C LEU A 415 -7.53 -14.58 12.32
N THR A 416 -7.81 -15.85 12.62
CA THR A 416 -7.70 -16.43 13.96
C THR A 416 -6.30 -16.21 14.56
N GLY A 417 -6.29 -15.69 15.79
CA GLY A 417 -5.06 -15.33 16.51
C GLY A 417 -4.49 -13.96 16.15
N GLY A 418 -5.10 -13.24 15.21
CA GLY A 418 -4.71 -11.89 14.82
C GLY A 418 -5.52 -10.78 15.50
N THR A 419 -4.85 -9.67 15.76
CA THR A 419 -5.41 -8.39 16.20
C THR A 419 -4.92 -7.30 15.25
N VAL A 420 -5.86 -6.56 14.67
CA VAL A 420 -5.60 -5.36 13.86
C VAL A 420 -6.07 -4.16 14.66
N VAL A 421 -5.20 -3.18 14.83
CA VAL A 421 -5.43 -1.94 15.61
C VAL A 421 -5.44 -0.73 14.68
N ASP A 422 -4.59 -0.72 13.66
CA ASP A 422 -4.54 0.33 12.65
C ASP A 422 -4.38 -0.25 11.22
N GLY A 423 -4.46 0.61 10.21
CA GLY A 423 -4.32 0.21 8.81
C GLY A 423 -2.88 0.20 8.30
N SER A 424 -1.94 0.83 9.01
CA SER A 424 -0.58 1.09 8.55
C SER A 424 0.47 0.16 9.14
N GLY A 425 0.20 -0.45 10.29
CA GLY A 425 1.11 -1.28 11.07
C GLY A 425 2.12 -0.46 11.85
N LEU A 426 1.79 0.80 12.15
CA LEU A 426 2.63 1.62 13.03
C LEU A 426 2.38 1.26 14.49
N SER A 427 1.17 0.82 14.83
CA SER A 427 0.85 0.36 16.17
C SER A 427 1.66 -0.88 16.55
N PRO A 428 2.40 -0.86 17.67
CA PRO A 428 3.07 -2.06 18.18
C PRO A 428 2.06 -3.09 18.70
N ASN A 429 0.78 -2.74 18.79
CA ASN A 429 -0.30 -3.60 19.28
C ASN A 429 -0.87 -4.52 18.19
N ASP A 430 -0.58 -4.26 16.91
CA ASP A 430 -0.93 -5.18 15.84
C ASP A 430 -0.26 -6.53 16.04
N LYS A 431 -0.98 -7.62 15.80
CA LYS A 431 -0.48 -9.00 15.83
C LYS A 431 -1.15 -9.76 14.72
N ILE A 432 -0.40 -10.33 13.79
CA ILE A 432 -0.97 -11.22 12.76
C ILE A 432 -0.08 -12.43 12.55
N PRO A 433 -0.63 -13.60 12.20
CA PRO A 433 0.19 -14.73 11.81
C PRO A 433 0.72 -14.53 10.39
N ALA A 434 1.96 -14.96 10.13
CA ALA A 434 2.57 -14.86 8.79
C ALA A 434 1.72 -15.55 7.70
N ARG A 435 0.97 -16.59 8.08
CA ARG A 435 0.03 -17.29 7.19
C ARG A 435 -1.00 -16.37 6.56
N LEU A 436 -1.51 -15.36 7.28
CA LEU A 436 -2.56 -14.46 6.78
C LEU A 436 -2.03 -13.56 5.65
N LEU A 437 -0.80 -13.04 5.80
CA LEU A 437 -0.13 -12.28 4.74
C LEU A 437 0.07 -13.14 3.49
N ALA A 438 0.54 -14.38 3.68
CA ALA A 438 0.74 -15.32 2.58
C ALA A 438 -0.59 -15.68 1.89
N ASP A 439 -1.67 -15.95 2.63
CA ASP A 439 -2.97 -16.35 2.08
C ASP A 439 -3.59 -15.25 1.21
N VAL A 440 -3.48 -13.98 1.63
CA VAL A 440 -3.93 -12.82 0.82
C VAL A 440 -3.14 -12.73 -0.48
N LEU A 441 -1.81 -12.88 -0.41
CA LEU A 441 -0.95 -12.86 -1.59
C LEU A 441 -1.17 -14.07 -2.51
N VAL A 442 -1.46 -15.25 -1.97
CA VAL A 442 -1.86 -16.45 -2.73
C VAL A 442 -3.15 -16.18 -3.49
N ALA A 443 -4.15 -15.57 -2.86
CA ALA A 443 -5.40 -15.23 -3.55
C ALA A 443 -5.19 -14.22 -4.70
N ALA A 444 -4.28 -13.26 -4.51
CA ALA A 444 -3.87 -12.31 -5.55
C ALA A 444 -3.05 -12.97 -6.68
N ALA A 445 -2.22 -13.97 -6.33
CA ALA A 445 -1.30 -14.69 -7.22
C ALA A 445 -1.90 -15.90 -7.92
N SER A 446 -3.10 -16.35 -7.51
CA SER A 446 -3.78 -17.51 -8.09
C SER A 446 -3.79 -17.48 -9.63
N PRO A 447 -3.59 -18.62 -10.32
CA PRO A 447 -3.54 -18.68 -11.77
C PRO A 447 -4.90 -18.55 -12.45
N ASN A 448 -6.00 -18.45 -11.70
CA ASN A 448 -7.33 -18.19 -12.24
C ASN A 448 -7.65 -16.67 -12.19
N PRO A 449 -7.29 -15.88 -13.21
CA PRO A 449 -7.51 -14.43 -13.19
C PRO A 449 -8.99 -14.05 -13.27
N THR A 450 -9.87 -14.95 -13.72
CA THR A 450 -11.30 -14.69 -13.86
C THR A 450 -12.09 -14.94 -12.56
N ALA A 451 -11.49 -15.58 -11.56
CA ALA A 451 -12.13 -15.73 -10.26
C ALA A 451 -12.34 -14.34 -9.63
N PRO A 452 -13.57 -13.96 -9.22
CA PRO A 452 -13.87 -12.59 -8.78
C PRO A 452 -12.94 -12.04 -7.69
N LYS A 453 -12.61 -12.85 -6.69
CA LYS A 453 -11.66 -12.49 -5.62
C LYS A 453 -10.26 -12.21 -6.17
N THR A 454 -9.77 -13.09 -7.05
CA THR A 454 -8.44 -12.96 -7.66
C THR A 454 -8.38 -11.75 -8.61
N ALA A 455 -9.42 -11.51 -9.41
CA ALA A 455 -9.51 -10.34 -10.27
C ALA A 455 -9.41 -9.04 -9.45
N LYS A 456 -10.15 -8.96 -8.34
CA LYS A 456 -10.11 -7.80 -7.43
C LYS A 456 -8.75 -7.63 -6.75
N LEU A 457 -8.09 -8.71 -6.35
CA LEU A 457 -6.82 -8.64 -5.63
C LEU A 457 -5.58 -8.52 -6.54
N ARG A 458 -5.70 -8.77 -7.85
CA ARG A 458 -4.55 -8.76 -8.76
C ARG A 458 -3.70 -7.47 -8.72
N PRO A 459 -4.29 -6.26 -8.62
CA PRO A 459 -3.51 -5.02 -8.51
C PRO A 459 -2.53 -5.00 -7.33
N LEU A 460 -2.78 -5.79 -6.27
CA LEU A 460 -1.89 -5.89 -5.12
C LEU A 460 -0.49 -6.38 -5.53
N LEU A 461 -0.36 -7.27 -6.51
CA LEU A 461 0.94 -7.79 -6.96
C LEU A 461 1.76 -6.76 -7.71
N THR A 462 1.11 -5.89 -8.49
CA THR A 462 1.77 -4.81 -9.23
C THR A 462 2.12 -3.65 -8.30
N ALA A 463 1.37 -3.47 -7.21
CA ALA A 463 1.63 -2.47 -6.18
C ALA A 463 2.89 -2.76 -5.34
N LEU A 464 3.35 -4.01 -5.26
CA LEU A 464 4.52 -4.38 -4.47
C LEU A 464 5.83 -3.77 -5.03
N PRO A 465 6.67 -3.16 -4.17
CA PRO A 465 8.03 -2.75 -4.53
C PRO A 465 8.84 -3.88 -5.18
N VAL A 466 9.64 -3.55 -6.19
CA VAL A 466 10.54 -4.49 -6.88
C VAL A 466 11.94 -4.44 -6.26
N ALA A 467 12.49 -5.61 -5.92
CA ALA A 467 13.86 -5.77 -5.42
C ALA A 467 14.90 -5.08 -6.33
N GLY A 468 15.60 -4.07 -5.81
CA GLY A 468 16.60 -3.31 -6.56
C GLY A 468 16.02 -2.43 -7.69
N GLY A 469 14.71 -2.23 -7.72
CA GLY A 469 14.02 -1.53 -8.82
C GLY A 469 13.11 -0.39 -8.39
N SER A 470 12.27 -0.58 -7.37
CA SER A 470 11.27 0.43 -6.98
C SER A 470 10.95 0.44 -5.49
N GLY A 471 10.30 1.52 -5.05
CA GLY A 471 9.76 1.67 -3.70
C GLY A 471 10.79 1.45 -2.60
N THR A 472 10.34 0.90 -1.47
CA THR A 472 11.20 0.60 -0.31
C THR A 472 12.25 -0.49 -0.56
N LEU A 473 12.26 -1.11 -1.74
CA LEU A 473 13.27 -2.09 -2.15
C LEU A 473 14.26 -1.54 -3.19
N ALA A 474 14.13 -0.30 -3.66
CA ALA A 474 14.95 0.26 -4.74
C ALA A 474 16.46 0.22 -4.43
N GLY A 475 16.85 0.52 -3.19
CA GLY A 475 18.24 0.47 -2.73
C GLY A 475 18.69 -0.88 -2.15
N ARG A 476 17.88 -1.94 -2.24
CA ARG A 476 18.16 -3.27 -1.67
C ARG A 476 18.55 -4.26 -2.77
N TYR A 477 19.00 -5.45 -2.36
CA TYR A 477 19.34 -6.57 -3.25
C TYR A 477 20.53 -6.40 -4.20
N GLY A 478 21.30 -5.31 -4.19
CA GLY A 478 22.66 -5.23 -4.78
C GLY A 478 22.85 -6.02 -6.09
N GLU A 479 23.72 -7.02 -6.10
CA GLU A 479 23.87 -8.02 -7.19
C GLU A 479 23.30 -9.41 -6.79
N SER A 480 22.39 -9.43 -5.81
CA SER A 480 21.68 -10.63 -5.36
C SER A 480 20.80 -11.19 -6.49
N ILE A 481 20.68 -12.51 -6.51
CA ILE A 481 19.81 -13.24 -7.44
C ILE A 481 18.34 -12.80 -7.36
N GLY A 482 17.90 -12.26 -6.22
CA GLY A 482 16.53 -11.76 -6.04
C GLY A 482 16.22 -10.44 -6.77
N LYS A 483 17.24 -9.68 -7.20
CA LYS A 483 17.06 -8.38 -7.86
C LYS A 483 16.24 -8.52 -9.15
N GLY A 484 15.21 -7.69 -9.29
CA GLY A 484 14.27 -7.69 -10.41
C GLY A 484 13.24 -8.84 -10.40
N TRP A 485 13.49 -9.92 -9.65
CA TRP A 485 12.64 -11.11 -9.61
C TRP A 485 11.69 -11.15 -8.42
N LEU A 486 12.08 -10.51 -7.31
CA LEU A 486 11.29 -10.44 -6.10
C LEU A 486 10.49 -9.14 -6.05
N ARG A 487 9.23 -9.25 -5.63
CA ARG A 487 8.37 -8.11 -5.31
C ARG A 487 7.80 -8.29 -3.92
N ALA A 488 7.98 -7.34 -3.01
CA ALA A 488 7.54 -7.51 -1.63
C ALA A 488 7.27 -6.20 -0.91
N LYS A 489 6.34 -6.27 0.05
CA LYS A 489 6.13 -5.21 1.02
C LYS A 489 7.09 -5.40 2.19
N THR A 490 7.76 -4.32 2.55
CA THR A 490 8.61 -4.24 3.73
C THR A 490 7.83 -3.81 4.97
N GLY A 491 8.25 -4.28 6.14
CA GLY A 491 7.84 -3.72 7.43
C GLY A 491 9.04 -3.62 8.38
N THR A 492 9.17 -2.48 9.05
CA THR A 492 10.23 -2.22 10.03
C THR A 492 9.68 -1.33 11.14
N LEU A 493 9.86 -1.76 12.38
CA LEU A 493 9.78 -0.94 13.60
C LEU A 493 11.01 -1.27 14.46
N THR A 494 11.16 -0.66 15.63
CA THR A 494 12.18 -1.09 16.60
C THR A 494 11.91 -2.52 17.04
N GLY A 495 12.85 -3.44 16.78
CA GLY A 495 12.73 -4.85 17.17
C GLY A 495 11.72 -5.67 16.34
N VAL A 496 11.27 -5.14 15.20
CA VAL A 496 10.28 -5.81 14.33
C VAL A 496 10.71 -5.62 12.88
N ASN A 497 10.92 -6.73 12.16
CA ASN A 497 11.21 -6.70 10.73
C ASN A 497 10.40 -7.77 10.00
N SER A 498 9.80 -7.39 8.88
CA SER A 498 8.97 -8.28 8.08
C SER A 498 9.12 -8.00 6.60
N LEU A 499 8.91 -9.05 5.80
CA LEU A 499 8.95 -9.01 4.35
C LEU A 499 7.96 -10.05 3.81
N ALA A 500 6.98 -9.60 3.03
CA ALA A 500 5.99 -10.49 2.43
C ALA A 500 5.75 -10.12 0.97
N GLY A 501 5.70 -11.13 0.10
CA GLY A 501 5.67 -10.88 -1.34
C GLY A 501 5.70 -12.13 -2.19
N VAL A 502 6.18 -11.95 -3.42
CA VAL A 502 6.30 -12.99 -4.43
C VAL A 502 7.69 -13.00 -5.05
N VAL A 503 8.10 -14.16 -5.55
CA VAL A 503 9.34 -14.36 -6.29
C VAL A 503 9.13 -15.43 -7.35
N VAL A 504 9.68 -15.24 -8.54
CA VAL A 504 9.70 -16.30 -9.56
C VAL A 504 10.99 -17.08 -9.38
N ASP A 505 10.93 -18.40 -9.29
CA ASP A 505 12.07 -19.28 -9.09
C ASP A 505 12.87 -19.51 -10.40
N LYS A 506 13.90 -20.38 -10.39
CA LYS A 506 14.73 -20.60 -11.59
C LYS A 506 14.04 -21.42 -12.69
N ASP A 507 13.03 -22.20 -12.33
CA ASP A 507 12.26 -23.02 -13.26
C ASP A 507 11.05 -22.24 -13.80
N GLY A 508 10.87 -21.00 -13.34
CA GLY A 508 9.80 -20.11 -13.77
C GLY A 508 8.51 -20.28 -12.98
N ARG A 509 8.54 -20.91 -11.79
CA ARG A 509 7.37 -20.99 -10.90
C ARG A 509 7.28 -19.73 -10.03
N LEU A 510 6.08 -19.16 -9.90
CA LEU A 510 5.82 -18.11 -8.91
C LEU A 510 5.68 -18.74 -7.52
N LEU A 511 6.35 -18.19 -6.51
CA LEU A 511 6.21 -18.53 -5.10
C LEU A 511 5.71 -17.31 -4.32
N VAL A 512 4.84 -17.54 -3.36
CA VAL A 512 4.42 -16.55 -2.36
C VAL A 512 5.18 -16.82 -1.07
N PHE A 513 5.62 -15.76 -0.38
CA PHE A 513 6.24 -15.87 0.92
C PHE A 513 5.78 -14.76 1.88
N ALA A 514 5.85 -15.05 3.18
CA ALA A 514 5.75 -14.07 4.24
C ALA A 514 6.73 -14.44 5.36
N PHE A 515 7.60 -13.51 5.75
CA PHE A 515 8.60 -13.68 6.81
C PHE A 515 8.49 -12.55 7.82
N MET A 516 8.52 -12.88 9.11
CA MET A 516 8.35 -11.96 10.22
C MET A 516 9.34 -12.31 11.33
N SER A 517 10.13 -11.34 11.76
CA SER A 517 11.11 -11.48 12.83
C SER A 517 10.85 -10.45 13.93
N LEU A 518 10.94 -10.89 15.18
CA LEU A 518 10.94 -10.03 16.37
C LEU A 518 12.36 -9.89 16.97
N SER A 519 13.38 -10.05 16.12
CA SER A 519 14.78 -9.87 16.50
C SER A 519 15.03 -8.43 16.94
N THR A 520 15.74 -8.28 18.07
CA THR A 520 16.14 -6.99 18.65
C THR A 520 17.49 -6.49 18.14
N LEU A 521 18.11 -7.22 17.20
CA LEU A 521 19.33 -6.77 16.52
C LEU A 521 19.07 -5.52 15.66
N PRO A 522 20.14 -4.80 15.24
CA PRO A 522 20.00 -3.65 14.36
C PRO A 522 19.15 -3.98 13.12
N ASN A 523 18.16 -3.12 12.83
CA ASN A 523 17.21 -3.35 11.73
C ASN A 523 17.88 -3.59 10.37
N ALA A 524 19.04 -2.99 10.12
CA ALA A 524 19.80 -3.21 8.89
C ALA A 524 20.22 -4.69 8.73
N ASP A 525 20.70 -5.31 9.81
CA ASP A 525 21.19 -6.69 9.82
C ASP A 525 20.02 -7.67 9.64
N VAL A 526 18.92 -7.46 10.37
CA VAL A 526 17.72 -8.31 10.28
C VAL A 526 17.09 -8.19 8.89
N ARG A 527 17.00 -6.98 8.33
CA ARG A 527 16.52 -6.75 6.96
C ARG A 527 17.39 -7.46 5.93
N GLN A 528 18.71 -7.40 6.08
CA GLN A 528 19.62 -8.09 5.18
C GLN A 528 19.44 -9.60 5.27
N ALA A 529 19.26 -10.16 6.47
CA ALA A 529 18.98 -11.58 6.65
C ALA A 529 17.64 -12.00 6.02
N LEU A 530 16.59 -11.16 6.14
CA LEU A 530 15.32 -11.38 5.45
C LEU A 530 15.48 -11.34 3.92
N ASP A 531 16.32 -10.44 3.40
CA ASP A 531 16.60 -10.38 1.96
C ASP A 531 17.32 -11.62 1.45
N VAL A 532 18.28 -12.14 2.22
CA VAL A 532 18.97 -13.39 1.89
C VAL A 532 17.99 -14.56 1.89
N LEU A 533 17.14 -14.67 2.91
CA LEU A 533 16.11 -15.71 3.00
C LEU A 533 15.12 -15.64 1.83
N ALA A 534 14.62 -14.45 1.50
CA ALA A 534 13.67 -14.31 0.40
C ALA A 534 14.33 -14.47 -0.98
N ALA A 535 15.58 -14.04 -1.14
CA ALA A 535 16.34 -14.28 -2.37
C ALA A 535 16.67 -15.75 -2.59
N SER A 536 16.85 -16.57 -1.54
CA SER A 536 17.16 -17.99 -1.71
C SER A 536 16.03 -18.77 -2.39
N LEU A 537 14.78 -18.31 -2.28
CA LEU A 537 13.67 -18.88 -3.04
C LEU A 537 13.86 -18.76 -4.56
N ARG A 538 14.64 -17.79 -5.05
CA ARG A 538 14.95 -17.65 -6.48
C ARG A 538 15.90 -18.74 -6.98
N SER A 539 16.77 -19.28 -6.12
CA SER A 539 17.66 -20.38 -6.52
C SER A 539 16.95 -21.72 -6.54
N CYS A 540 15.74 -21.81 -5.99
CA CYS A 540 14.92 -23.00 -6.09
C CYS A 540 14.62 -23.29 -7.57
N GLY A 541 14.90 -24.50 -7.98
CA GLY A 541 14.18 -25.13 -9.09
C GLY A 541 13.92 -26.54 -8.64
N CYS A 542 12.97 -26.57 -7.72
CA CYS A 542 12.87 -27.53 -6.63
C CYS A 542 11.80 -28.58 -6.90
N SER A 543 11.52 -28.83 -8.17
CA SER A 543 10.53 -29.80 -8.63
C SER A 543 10.90 -31.24 -8.35
#